data_AF-A0A141RQY0-F1
#
_entry.id   AF-A0A141RQY0-F1
#
_cell.length_a   1.000
_cell.length_b   1.000
_cell.length_c   1.000
_cell.angle_alpha   90.00
_cell.angle_beta   90.00
_cell.angle_gamma   90.00
#
_symmetry.space_group_name_H-M   'P 1'
#
loop_
_entity.id
_entity.type
_entity.pdbx_description
1 polymer ?
#
loop_
_entity_poly.entity_id
_entity_poly.type
_entity_poly.pdbx_seq_one_letter_code
_entity_poly.pdbx_strand_id
1 'polypeptide(L)'
;KTRTRRSMLFVPGANAAMVSNSFIYPADALMFDLEDSVALREKDTARRMVYHALQHPLYHDVETIVRVNALDSEWGINDLEAVVRGGADIVRLPKTDTAQDVTDIESEILRIEKACGREPGSTGLLAAIESPLGITRAVEIAHAS
;
A
#
# COMPACT_ATOMS: atom_id res chain seq x y z
N LYS A 1 -11.36 1.76 11.76
CA LYS A 1 -10.30 2.50 12.48
C LYS A 1 -10.42 3.98 12.13
N THR A 2 -10.83 4.83 13.08
CA THR A 2 -10.93 6.30 12.86
C THR A 2 -9.58 6.94 13.15
N ARG A 3 -8.74 7.07 12.13
CA ARG A 3 -7.48 7.85 12.16
C ARG A 3 -7.65 9.10 11.31
N THR A 4 -7.04 10.20 11.74
CA THR A 4 -7.02 11.45 10.99
C THR A 4 -6.12 11.30 9.76
N ARG A 5 -6.53 11.82 8.59
CA ARG A 5 -5.77 11.77 7.33
C ARG A 5 -5.80 13.12 6.61
N ARG A 6 -5.37 14.19 7.28
CA ARG A 6 -5.30 15.55 6.69
C ARG A 6 -4.09 15.71 5.79
N SER A 7 -3.02 14.95 6.06
CA SER A 7 -1.78 14.95 5.29
C SER A 7 -1.26 13.53 5.06
N MET A 8 -0.79 13.27 3.85
CA MET A 8 -0.10 12.04 3.46
C MET A 8 1.24 12.42 2.85
N LEU A 9 2.35 12.06 3.51
CA LEU A 9 3.69 12.32 2.97
C LEU A 9 4.08 11.18 2.01
N PHE A 10 4.27 11.51 0.75
CA PHE A 10 4.73 10.57 -0.27
C PHE A 10 6.23 10.30 -0.14
N VAL A 11 6.60 9.02 -0.09
CA VAL A 11 7.97 8.53 0.12
C VAL A 11 8.31 7.51 -0.96
N PRO A 12 9.20 7.81 -1.92
CA PRO A 12 9.64 6.83 -2.90
C PRO A 12 10.33 5.65 -2.22
N GLY A 13 9.84 4.42 -2.45
CA GLY A 13 10.33 3.21 -1.78
C GLY A 13 11.78 2.85 -2.11
N ALA A 14 12.31 3.36 -3.22
CA ALA A 14 13.71 3.19 -3.61
C ALA A 14 14.66 4.24 -2.98
N ASN A 15 14.13 5.31 -2.36
CA ASN A 15 14.96 6.37 -1.78
C ASN A 15 15.31 6.06 -0.32
N ALA A 16 16.49 5.45 -0.10
CA ALA A 16 16.96 5.05 1.22
C ALA A 16 16.98 6.20 2.25
N ALA A 17 17.37 7.40 1.84
CA ALA A 17 17.43 8.54 2.74
C ALA A 17 16.02 8.96 3.21
N MET A 18 15.03 8.96 2.31
CA MET A 18 13.65 9.31 2.67
C MET A 18 13.00 8.19 3.49
N VAL A 19 13.17 6.92 3.10
CA VAL A 19 12.62 5.77 3.84
C VAL A 19 13.26 5.63 5.23
N SER A 20 14.48 6.11 5.43
CA SER A 20 15.14 6.05 6.75
C SER A 20 14.80 7.23 7.66
N ASN A 21 14.13 8.27 7.16
CA ASN A 21 13.92 9.52 7.93
C ASN A 21 12.47 10.01 7.91
N SER A 22 11.56 9.43 7.12
CA SER A 22 10.23 10.02 6.91
C SER A 22 9.38 10.10 8.19
N PHE A 23 9.62 9.24 9.18
CA PHE A 23 8.95 9.28 10.49
C PHE A 23 9.20 10.58 11.29
N ILE A 24 10.22 11.38 10.97
CA ILE A 24 10.50 12.64 11.69
C ILE A 24 9.53 13.76 11.30
N TYR A 25 8.84 13.64 10.16
CA TYR A 25 7.94 14.66 9.67
C TYR A 25 6.54 14.49 10.26
N PRO A 26 5.86 15.56 10.69
CA PRO A 26 4.56 15.49 11.35
C PRO A 26 3.40 15.30 10.35
N ALA A 27 3.46 14.25 9.54
CA ALA A 27 2.37 13.85 8.66
C ALA A 27 1.41 12.89 9.37
N ASP A 28 0.11 12.96 9.05
CA ASP A 28 -0.87 12.05 9.64
C ASP A 28 -0.67 10.61 9.16
N ALA A 29 -0.21 10.44 7.93
CA ALA A 29 0.18 9.16 7.35
C ALA A 29 1.40 9.29 6.43
N LEU A 30 2.14 8.19 6.29
CA LEU A 30 3.26 8.05 5.35
C LEU A 30 2.84 7.10 4.24
N MET A 31 2.99 7.54 2.99
CA MET A 31 2.71 6.73 1.82
C MET A 31 4.01 6.31 1.15
N PHE A 32 4.45 5.08 1.40
CA PHE A 32 5.55 4.47 0.66
C PHE A 32 5.07 4.10 -0.74
N ASP A 33 5.88 4.43 -1.75
CA ASP A 33 5.53 4.18 -3.14
C ASP A 33 6.42 3.13 -3.77
N LEU A 34 5.82 2.05 -4.25
CA LEU A 34 6.48 1.01 -5.04
C LEU A 34 6.16 1.11 -6.54
N GLU A 35 5.27 2.03 -6.94
CA GLU A 35 4.77 2.17 -8.31
C GLU A 35 5.60 3.19 -9.12
N ASP A 36 5.03 4.34 -9.47
CA ASP A 36 5.58 5.25 -10.49
C ASP A 36 6.91 5.89 -10.09
N SER A 37 7.18 6.08 -8.80
CA SER A 37 8.44 6.69 -8.34
C SER A 37 9.61 5.72 -8.29
N VAL A 38 9.43 4.45 -8.68
CA VAL A 38 10.44 3.41 -8.61
C VAL A 38 10.79 2.91 -10.01
N ALA A 39 12.06 3.01 -10.40
CA ALA A 39 12.53 2.47 -11.66
C ALA A 39 12.39 0.94 -11.69
N LEU A 40 12.14 0.36 -12.87
CA LEU A 40 11.88 -1.08 -13.03
C LEU A 40 12.96 -1.96 -12.38
N ARG A 41 14.24 -1.61 -12.56
CA ARG A 41 15.39 -2.34 -12.00
C ARG A 41 15.50 -2.26 -10.48
N GLU A 42 14.77 -1.34 -9.85
CA GLU A 42 14.85 -1.06 -8.41
C GLU A 42 13.65 -1.62 -7.64
N LYS A 43 12.65 -2.20 -8.32
CA LYS A 43 11.40 -2.71 -7.71
C LYS A 43 11.69 -3.69 -6.57
N ASP A 44 12.59 -4.65 -6.77
CA ASP A 44 12.94 -5.64 -5.74
C ASP A 44 13.63 -5.02 -4.53
N THR A 45 14.54 -4.07 -4.76
CA THR A 45 15.25 -3.37 -3.69
C THR A 45 14.28 -2.47 -2.91
N ALA A 46 13.42 -1.73 -3.60
CA ALA A 46 12.40 -0.88 -2.98
C ALA A 46 11.45 -1.70 -2.11
N ARG A 47 10.98 -2.85 -2.61
CA ARG A 47 10.13 -3.78 -1.86
C ARG A 47 10.77 -4.23 -0.54
N ARG A 48 12.03 -4.65 -0.59
CA ARG A 48 12.79 -5.06 0.61
C ARG A 48 12.96 -3.91 1.59
N MET A 49 13.27 -2.72 1.08
CA MET A 49 13.46 -1.52 1.90
C MET A 49 12.18 -1.13 2.63
N VAL A 50 11.04 -1.10 1.91
CA VAL A 50 9.73 -0.82 2.51
C VAL A 50 9.34 -1.90 3.52
N TYR A 51 9.53 -3.19 3.22
CA TYR A 51 9.30 -4.28 4.18
C TYR A 51 10.03 -4.05 5.51
N HIS A 52 11.33 -3.74 5.45
CA HIS A 52 12.11 -3.49 6.66
C HIS A 52 11.72 -2.20 7.37
N ALA A 53 11.32 -1.15 6.63
CA ALA A 53 10.84 0.08 7.22
C ALA A 53 9.54 -0.15 8.01
N LEU A 54 8.57 -0.89 7.45
CA LEU A 54 7.31 -1.19 8.12
C LEU A 54 7.49 -1.99 9.43
N GLN A 55 8.54 -2.81 9.52
CA GLN A 55 8.89 -3.57 10.72
C GLN A 55 9.63 -2.73 11.78
N HIS A 56 10.07 -1.52 11.44
CA HIS A 56 10.90 -0.72 12.33
C HIS A 56 10.04 -0.01 13.40
N PRO A 57 10.43 -0.01 14.70
CA PRO A 57 9.62 0.55 15.78
C PRO A 57 9.24 2.03 15.59
N LEU A 58 10.08 2.82 14.91
CA LEU A 58 9.82 4.24 14.63
C LEU A 58 8.59 4.48 13.75
N TYR A 59 8.10 3.46 13.04
CA TYR A 59 6.90 3.56 12.21
C TYR A 59 5.62 3.05 12.90
N HIS A 60 5.67 2.55 14.14
CA HIS A 60 4.49 2.00 14.82
C HIS A 60 3.42 3.05 15.13
N ASP A 61 3.82 4.29 15.44
CA ASP A 61 2.89 5.34 15.88
C ASP A 61 2.30 6.16 14.72
N VAL A 62 2.80 5.97 13.50
CA VAL A 62 2.33 6.66 12.27
C VAL A 62 1.56 5.69 11.39
N GLU A 63 0.50 6.17 10.73
CA GLU A 63 -0.23 5.31 9.79
C GLU A 63 0.61 5.08 8.53
N THR A 64 0.86 3.82 8.21
CA THR A 64 1.67 3.40 7.06
C THR A 64 0.78 2.95 5.91
N ILE A 65 0.85 3.68 4.81
CA ILE A 65 0.18 3.35 3.56
C ILE A 65 1.25 2.91 2.55
N VAL A 66 1.02 1.84 1.82
CA VAL A 66 1.93 1.46 0.72
C VAL A 66 1.19 1.39 -0.60
N ARG A 67 1.59 2.21 -1.57
CA ARG A 67 1.14 2.08 -2.94
C ARG A 67 1.90 0.96 -3.62
N VAL A 68 1.18 -0.08 -4.00
CA VAL A 68 1.71 -1.23 -4.75
C VAL A 68 1.57 -1.00 -6.25
N ASN A 69 2.24 -1.81 -7.07
CA ASN A 69 1.94 -1.87 -8.50
C ASN A 69 0.58 -2.56 -8.74
N ALA A 70 0.01 -2.37 -9.93
CA ALA A 70 -1.22 -3.03 -10.34
C ALA A 70 -1.15 -4.55 -10.16
N LEU A 71 -2.25 -5.17 -9.75
CA LEU A 71 -2.28 -6.59 -9.37
C LEU A 71 -1.93 -7.53 -10.52
N ASP A 72 -2.28 -7.14 -11.74
CA ASP A 72 -2.01 -7.86 -13.00
C ASP A 72 -0.60 -7.62 -13.56
N SER A 73 0.18 -6.72 -12.95
CA SER A 73 1.57 -6.48 -13.31
C SER A 73 2.50 -7.57 -12.78
N GLU A 74 3.72 -7.65 -13.34
CA GLU A 74 4.75 -8.59 -12.88
C GLU A 74 5.22 -8.34 -11.43
N TRP A 75 4.89 -7.19 -10.83
CA TRP A 75 5.33 -6.79 -9.49
C TRP A 75 4.24 -6.83 -8.42
N GLY A 76 2.96 -6.71 -8.80
CA GLY A 76 1.86 -6.46 -7.86
C GLY A 76 1.73 -7.47 -6.73
N ILE A 77 1.74 -8.77 -7.06
CA ILE A 77 1.65 -9.86 -6.08
C ILE A 77 2.86 -9.86 -5.12
N ASN A 78 4.06 -9.65 -5.67
CA ASN A 78 5.27 -9.62 -4.85
C ASN A 78 5.28 -8.40 -3.91
N ASP A 79 4.77 -7.26 -4.37
CA ASP A 79 4.61 -6.07 -3.55
C ASP A 79 3.63 -6.35 -2.39
N LEU A 80 2.47 -6.96 -2.67
CA LEU A 80 1.50 -7.37 -1.64
C LEU A 80 2.12 -8.30 -0.60
N GLU A 81 2.82 -9.35 -1.05
CA GLU A 81 3.50 -10.29 -0.15
C GLU A 81 4.46 -9.56 0.79
N ALA A 82 5.23 -8.59 0.29
CA ALA A 82 6.13 -7.82 1.14
C ALA A 82 5.40 -6.86 2.07
N VAL A 83 4.45 -6.05 1.59
CA VAL A 83 3.87 -4.97 2.40
C VAL A 83 2.92 -5.51 3.47
N VAL A 84 2.14 -6.56 3.16
CA VAL A 84 1.23 -7.19 4.12
C VAL A 84 2.04 -7.90 5.20
N ARG A 85 3.07 -8.69 4.83
CA ARG A 85 3.97 -9.33 5.81
C ARG A 85 4.78 -8.32 6.61
N GLY A 86 5.16 -7.21 5.97
CA GLY A 86 5.85 -6.08 6.60
C GLY A 86 4.96 -5.31 7.57
N GLY A 87 3.65 -5.52 7.49
CA GLY A 87 2.69 -5.02 8.45
C GLY A 87 2.16 -3.64 8.18
N ALA A 88 2.09 -3.25 6.90
CA ALA A 88 1.41 -2.03 6.49
C ALA A 88 0.01 -1.91 7.09
N ASP A 89 -0.39 -0.69 7.49
CA ASP A 89 -1.76 -0.42 7.94
C ASP A 89 -2.73 -0.46 6.76
N ILE A 90 -2.32 0.07 5.61
CA ILE A 90 -3.15 0.18 4.40
C ILE A 90 -2.31 -0.12 3.16
N VAL A 91 -2.87 -0.90 2.25
CA VAL A 91 -2.40 -1.00 0.87
C VAL A 91 -3.20 -0.03 0.00
N ARG A 92 -2.50 0.78 -0.82
CA ARG A 92 -3.12 1.58 -1.87
C ARG A 92 -3.00 0.86 -3.21
N LEU A 93 -4.13 0.54 -3.83
CA LEU A 93 -4.20 0.01 -5.19
C LEU A 93 -4.28 1.16 -6.21
N PRO A 94 -3.37 1.23 -7.19
CA PRO A 94 -3.47 2.20 -8.29
C PRO A 94 -4.57 1.81 -9.28
N LYS A 95 -5.00 2.76 -10.11
CA LYS A 95 -5.93 2.58 -11.25
C LYS A 95 -7.08 1.61 -10.95
N THR A 96 -7.80 1.82 -9.86
CA THR A 96 -8.97 1.01 -9.52
C THR A 96 -10.13 1.40 -10.43
N ASP A 97 -10.48 0.51 -11.35
CA ASP A 97 -11.46 0.75 -12.41
C ASP A 97 -12.77 -0.01 -12.20
N THR A 98 -12.74 -1.07 -11.39
CA THR A 98 -13.89 -1.94 -11.14
C THR A 98 -14.00 -2.37 -9.68
N ALA A 99 -15.21 -2.77 -9.27
CA ALA A 99 -15.42 -3.43 -7.98
C ALA A 99 -14.66 -4.77 -7.88
N GLN A 100 -14.40 -5.44 -9.02
CA GLN A 100 -13.65 -6.70 -9.04
C GLN A 100 -12.20 -6.48 -8.58
N ASP A 101 -11.58 -5.37 -8.99
CA ASP A 101 -10.21 -5.02 -8.60
C ASP A 101 -10.07 -4.95 -7.06
N VAL A 102 -11.11 -4.44 -6.39
CA VAL A 102 -11.20 -4.35 -4.92
C VAL A 102 -11.33 -5.75 -4.30
N THR A 103 -12.21 -6.59 -4.83
CA THR A 103 -12.42 -7.95 -4.29
C THR A 103 -11.21 -8.86 -4.53
N ASP A 104 -10.50 -8.67 -5.65
CA ASP A 104 -9.31 -9.45 -5.99
C ASP A 104 -8.15 -9.13 -5.05
N ILE A 105 -7.88 -7.84 -4.81
CA ILE A 105 -6.83 -7.43 -3.88
C ILE A 105 -7.18 -7.80 -2.43
N GLU A 106 -8.46 -7.69 -2.02
CA GLU A 106 -8.89 -8.09 -0.67
C GLU A 106 -8.70 -9.60 -0.45
N SER A 107 -9.04 -10.42 -1.45
CA SER A 107 -8.83 -11.87 -1.40
C SER A 107 -7.35 -12.22 -1.24
N GLU A 108 -6.48 -11.48 -1.94
CA GLU A 108 -5.04 -11.70 -1.89
C GLU A 108 -4.42 -11.22 -0.56
N ILE A 109 -4.85 -10.06 -0.06
CA ILE A 109 -4.48 -9.57 1.29
C ILE A 109 -4.87 -10.62 2.33
N LEU A 110 -6.11 -11.11 2.31
CA LEU A 110 -6.61 -12.11 3.24
C LEU A 110 -5.80 -13.42 3.18
N ARG A 111 -5.41 -13.85 1.97
CA ARG A 111 -4.53 -15.02 1.77
C ARG A 111 -3.18 -14.81 2.47
N ILE A 112 -2.56 -13.65 2.28
CA ILE A 112 -1.24 -13.33 2.83
C ILE A 112 -1.30 -13.16 4.35
N GLU A 113 -2.32 -12.47 4.87
CA GLU A 113 -2.54 -12.31 6.32
C GLU A 113 -2.62 -13.66 7.03
N LYS A 114 -3.44 -14.59 6.51
CA LYS A 114 -3.52 -15.97 7.01
C LYS A 114 -2.18 -16.69 6.93
N ALA A 115 -1.45 -16.54 5.82
CA ALA A 115 -0.17 -17.21 5.60
C ALA A 115 0.96 -16.69 6.50
N CYS A 116 0.89 -15.46 6.98
CA CYS A 116 1.89 -14.86 7.86
C CYS A 116 1.45 -14.70 9.32
N GLY A 117 0.24 -15.17 9.67
CA GLY A 117 -0.28 -15.16 11.04
C GLY A 117 -0.76 -13.78 11.51
N ARG A 118 -1.06 -12.87 10.58
CA ARG A 118 -1.72 -11.59 10.90
C ARG A 118 -3.21 -11.80 11.10
N GLU A 119 -3.83 -10.93 11.90
CA GLU A 119 -5.27 -10.92 12.08
C GLU A 119 -5.96 -10.64 10.73
N PRO A 120 -6.89 -11.51 10.27
CA PRO A 120 -7.66 -11.26 9.06
C PRO A 120 -8.38 -9.92 9.09
N GLY A 121 -8.21 -9.10 8.05
CA GLY A 121 -8.75 -7.75 7.96
C GLY A 121 -7.94 -6.70 8.72
N SER A 122 -6.73 -7.03 9.19
CA SER A 122 -5.84 -6.07 9.85
C SER A 122 -5.31 -4.98 8.92
N THR A 123 -5.14 -5.34 7.64
CA THR A 123 -4.61 -4.52 6.56
C THR A 123 -5.77 -3.90 5.78
N GLY A 124 -5.86 -2.57 5.80
CA GLY A 124 -6.88 -1.84 5.05
C GLY A 124 -6.54 -1.70 3.57
N LEU A 125 -7.52 -1.24 2.79
CA LEU A 125 -7.39 -0.95 1.38
C LEU A 125 -7.77 0.51 1.09
N LEU A 126 -6.99 1.15 0.22
CA LEU A 126 -7.29 2.47 -0.35
C LEU A 126 -7.28 2.36 -1.88
N ALA A 127 -8.45 2.45 -2.49
CA ALA A 127 -8.60 2.44 -3.95
C ALA A 127 -8.29 3.82 -4.55
N ALA A 128 -7.46 3.85 -5.60
CA ALA A 128 -7.20 5.07 -6.35
C ALA A 128 -8.14 5.19 -7.55
N ILE A 129 -9.03 6.19 -7.51
CA ILE A 129 -9.85 6.58 -8.65
C ILE A 129 -9.08 7.59 -9.49
N GLU A 130 -8.37 7.10 -10.50
CA GLU A 130 -7.43 7.90 -11.31
C GLU A 130 -7.53 7.65 -12.83
N SER A 131 -8.61 7.01 -13.26
CA SER A 131 -8.93 6.82 -14.68
C SER A 131 -10.38 7.28 -14.98
N PRO A 132 -10.71 7.55 -16.26
CA PRO A 132 -12.10 7.82 -16.65
C PRO A 132 -13.06 6.69 -16.26
N LEU A 133 -12.62 5.43 -16.37
CA LEU A 133 -13.45 4.27 -16.03
C LEU A 133 -13.71 4.22 -14.53
N GLY A 134 -12.66 4.34 -13.71
CA GLY A 134 -12.79 4.43 -12.25
C GLY A 134 -13.71 5.57 -11.81
N ILE A 135 -13.65 6.74 -12.46
CA ILE A 135 -14.57 7.85 -12.17
C ILE A 135 -16.03 7.44 -12.43
N THR A 136 -16.32 6.84 -13.59
CA THR A 136 -17.70 6.44 -13.93
C THR A 136 -18.24 5.31 -13.05
N ARG A 137 -17.36 4.53 -12.42
CA ARG A 137 -17.71 3.38 -11.56
C ARG A 137 -17.42 3.61 -10.08
N ALA A 138 -17.13 4.84 -9.67
CA ALA A 138 -16.68 5.16 -8.31
C ALA A 138 -17.63 4.68 -7.21
N VAL A 139 -18.96 4.72 -7.46
CA VAL A 139 -19.97 4.24 -6.51
C VAL A 139 -19.88 2.72 -6.34
N GLU A 140 -19.71 1.97 -7.42
CA GLU A 140 -19.57 0.51 -7.37
C GLU A 140 -18.30 0.12 -6.61
N ILE A 141 -17.18 0.80 -6.90
CA ILE A 141 -15.90 0.61 -6.22
C ILE A 141 -16.02 0.89 -4.72
N ALA A 142 -16.75 1.95 -4.33
CA ALA A 142 -16.93 2.34 -2.94
C ALA A 142 -17.80 1.35 -2.12
N HIS A 143 -18.58 0.48 -2.77
CA HIS A 143 -19.46 -0.51 -2.13
C HIS A 143 -18.92 -1.94 -2.19
N ALA A 144 -17.68 -2.14 -2.68
CA ALA A 144 -17.15 -3.46 -2.99
C ALA A 144 -16.59 -4.24 -1.78
N SER A 145 -16.35 -3.58 -0.63
CA SER A 145 -15.81 -4.15 0.62
C SER A 145 -16.42 -3.43 1.84
#